data_AF-A0A2W7KHV7-F1
#
_entry.id   AF-A0A2W7KHV7-F1
#
_cell.length_a   1.000
_cell.length_b   1.000
_cell.length_c   1.000
_cell.angle_alpha   90.00
_cell.angle_beta   90.00
_cell.angle_gamma   90.00
#
_symmetry.space_group_name_H-M   'P 1'
#
loop_
_entity.id
_entity.type
_entity.pdbx_description
1 polymer ?
#
loop_
_entity_poly.entity_id
_entity_poly.type
_entity_poly.pdbx_seq_one_letter_code
_entity_poly.pdbx_strand_id
1 'polypeptide(L)'
;MSLTALIIGVLAQITFAGLQGLAMVFSAAAIANHSELTPFQDRLLSSLMLLLPGLSLATAGLLVVGYLSSAPWLSNFWHLLPVAAFGLYLLFALGLNR
;
A
#
# COMPACT_ATOMS: atom_id res chain seq x y z
N MET A 1 -2.20 21.87 2.47
CA MET A 1 -3.41 21.02 2.31
C MET A 1 -4.49 21.55 3.24
N SER A 2 -5.79 21.47 2.87
CA SER A 2 -6.88 21.87 3.78
C SER A 2 -7.18 20.78 4.82
N LEU A 3 -7.77 21.15 5.96
CA LEU A 3 -8.14 20.19 7.02
C LEU A 3 -9.09 19.09 6.49
N THR A 4 -10.09 19.49 5.68
CA THR A 4 -11.03 18.55 5.07
C THR A 4 -10.33 17.53 4.18
N ALA A 5 -9.38 17.99 3.35
CA ALA A 5 -8.61 17.10 2.49
C ALA A 5 -7.73 16.13 3.31
N LEU A 6 -7.13 16.59 4.41
CA LEU A 6 -6.39 15.71 5.33
C LEU A 6 -7.29 14.61 5.89
N ILE A 7 -8.45 14.97 6.45
CA ILE A 7 -9.35 14.02 7.10
C ILE A 7 -9.81 12.97 6.10
N ILE A 8 -10.30 13.40 4.93
CA ILE A 8 -10.75 12.49 3.87
C ILE A 8 -9.59 11.60 3.42
N GLY A 9 -8.41 12.19 3.20
CA GLY A 9 -7.23 11.48 2.75
C GLY A 9 -6.75 10.42 3.74
N VAL A 10 -6.73 10.71 5.05
CA VAL A 10 -6.35 9.76 6.10
C VAL A 10 -7.34 8.61 6.20
N LEU A 11 -8.65 8.88 6.19
CA LEU A 11 -9.68 7.85 6.18
C LEU A 11 -9.57 6.95 4.95
N ALA A 12 -9.31 7.54 3.79
CA ALA A 12 -9.07 6.81 2.55
C ALA A 12 -7.83 5.92 2.66
N GLN A 13 -6.72 6.40 3.24
CA GLN A 13 -5.49 5.61 3.43
C GLN A 13 -5.70 4.42 4.37
N ILE A 14 -6.42 4.60 5.49
CA ILE A 14 -6.72 3.51 6.42
C ILE A 14 -7.62 2.47 5.75
N THR A 15 -8.67 2.92 5.04
CA THR A 15 -9.57 2.02 4.29
C THR A 15 -8.80 1.25 3.22
N PHE A 16 -7.93 1.96 2.48
CA PHE A 16 -7.11 1.37 1.44
C PHE A 16 -6.10 0.36 2.00
N ALA A 17 -5.51 0.61 3.17
CA ALA A 17 -4.65 -0.36 3.85
C ALA A 17 -5.39 -1.68 4.14
N GLY A 18 -6.64 -1.60 4.61
CA GLY A 18 -7.48 -2.77 4.85
C GLY A 18 -7.77 -3.54 3.56
N LEU A 19 -8.15 -2.84 2.49
CA LEU A 19 -8.39 -3.44 1.17
C LEU A 19 -7.13 -4.09 0.58
N GLN A 20 -5.99 -3.42 0.69
CA GLN A 20 -4.68 -3.94 0.29
C GLN A 20 -4.35 -5.24 1.02
N GLY A 21 -4.54 -5.27 2.35
CA GLY A 21 -4.28 -6.46 3.15
C GLY A 21 -5.12 -7.65 2.69
N LEU A 22 -6.43 -7.44 2.48
CA LEU A 22 -7.31 -8.47 1.93
C LEU A 22 -6.86 -8.94 0.55
N ALA A 23 -6.65 -7.99 -0.38
CA ALA A 23 -6.24 -8.30 -1.75
C ALA A 23 -4.95 -9.13 -1.78
N MET A 24 -3.95 -8.77 -0.97
CA MET A 24 -2.68 -9.48 -0.89
C MET A 24 -2.80 -10.86 -0.28
N VAL A 25 -3.55 -11.03 0.81
CA VAL A 25 -3.72 -12.35 1.43
C VAL A 25 -4.35 -13.33 0.44
N PHE A 26 -5.42 -12.91 -0.24
CA PHE A 26 -6.12 -13.79 -1.17
C PHE A 26 -5.31 -14.07 -2.44
N SER A 27 -4.69 -13.05 -3.03
CA SER A 27 -3.89 -13.26 -4.24
C SER A 27 -2.59 -14.00 -3.95
N ALA A 28 -1.92 -13.77 -2.82
CA ALA A 28 -0.74 -14.54 -2.43
C ALA A 28 -1.08 -16.02 -2.22
N ALA A 29 -2.20 -16.32 -1.54
CA ALA A 29 -2.66 -17.69 -1.37
C ALA A 29 -3.00 -18.37 -2.71
N ALA A 30 -3.64 -17.65 -3.63
CA ALA A 30 -3.91 -18.17 -4.97
C ALA A 30 -2.62 -18.47 -5.75
N ILE A 31 -1.66 -17.55 -5.75
CA ILE A 31 -0.38 -17.72 -6.45
C ILE A 31 0.40 -18.89 -5.85
N ALA A 32 0.49 -19.00 -4.52
CA ALA A 32 1.19 -20.09 -3.85
C ALA A 32 0.60 -21.48 -4.15
N ASN A 33 -0.70 -21.56 -4.48
CA ASN A 33 -1.37 -22.82 -4.82
C ASN A 33 -1.19 -23.22 -6.29
N HIS A 34 -0.95 -22.27 -7.19
CA HIS A 34 -0.97 -22.50 -8.64
C HIS A 34 0.38 -22.32 -9.33
N SER A 35 1.35 -21.70 -8.68
CA SER A 35 2.63 -21.33 -9.29
C SER A 35 3.80 -21.80 -8.45
N GLU A 36 4.81 -22.41 -9.09
CA GLU A 36 6.10 -22.67 -8.44
C GLU A 36 6.90 -21.36 -8.34
N LEU A 37 6.95 -20.80 -7.13
CA LEU A 37 7.70 -19.57 -6.87
C LEU A 37 9.17 -19.85 -6.59
N THR A 38 10.04 -19.02 -7.17
CA THR A 38 11.43 -18.95 -6.73
C THR A 38 11.51 -18.47 -5.27
N PRO A 39 12.54 -18.85 -4.49
CA PRO A 39 12.68 -18.41 -3.11
C PRO A 39 12.68 -16.88 -2.93
N PHE A 40 13.10 -16.15 -3.96
CA PHE A 40 13.05 -14.68 -3.96
C PHE A 40 11.62 -14.16 -4.10
N GLN A 41 10.84 -14.70 -5.05
CA GLN A 41 9.45 -14.29 -5.29
C GLN A 41 8.57 -14.58 -4.08
N ASP A 42 8.74 -15.74 -3.44
CA ASP A 42 7.99 -16.13 -2.25
C ASP A 42 8.26 -15.19 -1.06
N ARG A 43 9.54 -14.89 -0.78
CA ARG A 43 9.93 -13.92 0.26
C ARG A 43 9.43 -12.52 -0.03
N LEU A 44 9.50 -12.09 -1.30
CA LEU A 44 9.00 -10.79 -1.71
C LEU A 44 7.48 -10.70 -1.52
N LEU A 45 6.73 -11.70 -2.00
CA LEU A 45 5.28 -11.80 -1.86
C LEU A 45 4.86 -11.76 -0.38
N SER A 46 5.52 -12.57 0.46
CA SER A 46 5.29 -12.61 1.91
C SER A 46 5.57 -11.27 2.59
N SER A 47 6.65 -10.58 2.19
CA SER A 47 7.00 -9.26 2.76
C SER A 47 5.98 -8.20 2.39
N LEU A 48 5.48 -8.23 1.15
CA LEU A 48 4.52 -7.26 0.63
C LEU A 48 3.18 -7.30 1.38
N MET A 49 2.75 -8.47 1.88
CA MET A 49 1.51 -8.64 2.65
C MET A 49 1.39 -7.68 3.85
N LEU A 50 2.52 -7.32 4.48
CA LEU A 50 2.55 -6.35 5.58
C LEU A 50 3.08 -4.98 5.14
N LEU A 51 4.05 -4.94 4.24
CA LEU A 51 4.70 -3.70 3.81
C LEU A 51 3.72 -2.75 3.11
N LEU A 52 2.84 -3.24 2.25
CA LEU A 52 1.95 -2.36 1.48
C LEU A 52 0.81 -1.76 2.32
N PRO A 53 0.09 -2.54 3.15
CA PRO A 53 -0.84 -1.94 4.11
C PRO A 53 -0.12 -1.00 5.08
N GLY A 54 1.08 -1.40 5.52
CA GLY A 54 1.95 -0.57 6.36
C GLY A 54 2.33 0.75 5.69
N LEU A 55 2.60 0.77 4.39
CA LEU A 55 2.92 1.97 3.62
C LEU A 55 1.74 2.96 3.59
N SER A 56 0.51 2.46 3.43
CA SER A 56 -0.70 3.29 3.49
C SER A 56 -0.87 3.92 4.89
N LEU A 57 -0.68 3.13 5.95
CA LEU A 57 -0.75 3.63 7.33
C LEU A 57 0.39 4.62 7.65
N ALA A 58 1.61 4.34 7.19
CA ALA A 58 2.74 5.24 7.34
C ALA A 58 2.51 6.56 6.61
N THR A 59 1.92 6.52 5.41
CA THR A 59 1.53 7.71 4.64
C THR A 59 0.48 8.52 5.39
N ALA A 60 -0.53 7.87 5.99
CA ALA A 60 -1.51 8.54 6.84
C ALA A 60 -0.86 9.25 8.03
N GLY A 61 0.06 8.58 8.73
CA GLY A 61 0.83 9.18 9.83
C GLY A 61 1.69 10.36 9.37
N LEU A 62 2.40 10.21 8.25
CA LEU A 62 3.23 11.26 7.65
C LEU A 62 2.41 12.51 7.32
N LEU A 63 1.20 12.33 6.77
CA LEU A 63 0.30 13.43 6.44
C LEU A 63 -0.19 14.16 7.69
N VAL A 64 -0.54 13.43 8.76
CA VAL A 64 -0.94 14.02 10.05
C VAL A 64 0.22 14.81 10.65
N VAL A 65 1.41 14.21 10.74
CA VAL A 65 2.61 14.88 11.28
C VAL A 65 2.99 16.10 10.45
N GLY A 66 2.98 15.98 9.12
CA GLY A 66 3.28 17.08 8.21
C GLY A 66 2.27 18.23 8.33
N TYR A 67 0.98 17.91 8.55
CA TYR A 67 -0.05 18.92 8.80
C TYR A 67 0.15 19.63 10.14
N LEU A 68 0.38 18.89 11.22
CA LEU A 68 0.59 19.47 12.56
C LEU A 68 1.84 20.34 12.64
N SER A 69 2.89 19.99 11.89
CA SER A 69 4.15 20.74 11.84
C SER A 69 4.17 21.88 10.80
N SER A 70 3.07 22.10 10.06
CA SER A 70 3.03 23.07 8.95
C SER A 70 4.17 22.85 7.95
N ALA A 71 4.50 21.58 7.67
CA ALA A 71 5.68 21.23 6.89
C ALA A 71 5.60 21.73 5.43
N PRO A 72 6.70 22.29 4.87
CA PRO A 72 6.70 22.85 3.52
C PRO A 72 6.56 21.78 2.42
N TRP A 73 6.89 20.52 2.73
CA TRP A 73 6.76 19.38 1.81
C TRP A 73 5.35 18.75 1.83
N LEU A 74 4.44 19.24 2.67
CA LEU A 74 3.11 18.67 2.80
C LEU A 74 2.29 18.96 1.53
N SER A 75 1.90 17.89 0.84
CA SER A 75 1.20 17.96 -0.44
C SER A 75 0.22 16.81 -0.62
N ASN A 76 -0.84 17.01 -1.41
CA ASN A 76 -1.78 15.95 -1.75
C ASN A 76 -1.12 14.80 -2.56
N PHE A 77 0.05 15.06 -3.16
CA PHE A 77 0.81 14.06 -3.91
C PHE A 77 1.23 12.85 -3.06
N TRP A 78 1.38 13.00 -1.75
CA TRP A 78 1.71 11.88 -0.85
C TRP A 78 0.65 10.77 -0.89
N HIS A 79 -0.61 11.08 -1.23
CA HIS A 79 -1.64 10.05 -1.37
C HIS A 79 -1.40 9.09 -2.54
N LEU A 80 -0.61 9.48 -3.54
CA LEU A 80 -0.29 8.64 -4.69
C LEU A 80 0.75 7.56 -4.35
N LEU A 81 1.56 7.75 -3.30
CA LEU A 81 2.64 6.82 -2.96
C LEU A 81 2.11 5.39 -2.71
N PRO A 82 1.09 5.18 -1.84
CA PRO A 82 0.55 3.83 -1.63
C PRO A 82 -0.19 3.27 -2.86
N VAL A 83 -0.82 4.14 -3.65
CA VAL A 83 -1.52 3.75 -4.89
C VAL A 83 -0.54 3.22 -5.93
N ALA A 84 0.57 3.95 -6.15
CA ALA A 84 1.62 3.54 -7.07
C ALA A 84 2.29 2.24 -6.62
N ALA A 85 2.61 2.11 -5.34
CA ALA A 85 3.19 0.89 -4.78
C ALA A 85 2.26 -0.31 -4.95
N PHE A 86 0.95 -0.13 -4.74
CA PHE A 86 -0.03 -1.18 -5.00
C PHE A 86 -0.15 -1.52 -6.49
N GLY A 87 -0.08 -0.53 -7.39
CA GLY A 87 -0.04 -0.77 -8.84
C GLY A 87 1.15 -1.64 -9.25
N LEU A 88 2.34 -1.39 -8.69
CA LEU A 88 3.53 -2.23 -8.92
C LEU A 88 3.33 -3.66 -8.41
N TYR A 89 2.69 -3.81 -7.25
CA TYR A 89 2.34 -5.13 -6.73
C TYR A 89 1.39 -5.89 -7.65
N LEU A 90 0.35 -5.23 -8.18
CA LEU A 90 -0.57 -5.89 -9.11
C LEU A 90 0.14 -6.36 -10.38
N LEU A 91 1.05 -5.55 -10.94
CA LEU A 91 1.87 -5.95 -12.09
C LEU A 91 2.74 -7.17 -11.77
N PHE A 92 3.36 -7.19 -10.59
CA PHE A 92 4.13 -8.33 -10.11
C PHE A 92 3.27 -9.59 -9.95
N ALA A 93 2.14 -9.49 -9.25
CA ALA A 93 1.22 -10.61 -9.01
C ALA A 93 0.67 -11.19 -10.33
N LEU A 94 0.29 -10.33 -11.29
CA LEU A 94 -0.13 -10.74 -12.64
C LEU A 94 1.00 -11.41 -13.43
N GLY A 95 2.25 -11.01 -13.21
CA GLY A 95 3.41 -11.63 -13.83
C GLY A 95 3.71 -13.03 -13.28
N LEU A 96 3.37 -13.30 -12.02
CA LEU A 96 3.53 -14.62 -11.38
C LEU A 96 2.41 -15.60 -11.73
N ASN A 97 1.20 -15.11 -11.97
CA ASN A 97 0.02 -15.92 -12.25
C ASN A 97 -0.16 -16.25 -13.76
N ARG A 98 0.94 -16.43 -14.49
CA ARG A 98 0.95 -16.89 -15.89
C ARG A 98 1.29 -18.37 -15.95
#